data_AF-A0A453JIN5-F1
#
_entry.id   AF-A0A453JIN5-F1
#
_cell.length_a   1.000
_cell.length_b   1.000
_cell.length_c   1.000
_cell.angle_alpha   90.00
_cell.angle_beta   90.00
_cell.angle_gamma   90.00
#
_symmetry.space_group_name_H-M   'P 1'
#
loop_
_entity.id
_entity.type
_entity.pdbx_description
1 polymer ?
#
loop_
_entity_poly.entity_id
_entity_poly.type
_entity_poly.pdbx_seq_one_letter_code
_entity_poly.pdbx_strand_id
1 'polypeptide(L)'
;HTHTVPHNIMAGSASATPVLLVVVVAALAAGASATSTLTPLTITNRCSFTVWPAVASAGLGTELHPGANWTVDASAIDYTADIWGRTGCSFDR
;
A
#
# COMPACT_ATOMS: atom_id res chain seq x y z
N HIS A 1 16.36 44.29 55.92
CA HIS A 1 16.16 44.90 54.59
C HIS A 1 16.87 44.05 53.55
N THR A 2 16.09 43.38 52.70
CA THR A 2 16.52 42.45 51.65
C THR A 2 16.93 43.20 50.38
N HIS A 3 18.09 42.88 49.80
CA HIS A 3 18.46 43.30 48.45
C HIS A 3 18.27 42.09 47.51
N THR A 4 17.23 42.13 46.68
CA THR A 4 16.98 41.15 45.61
C THR A 4 17.70 41.58 44.34
N VAL A 5 18.59 40.73 43.83
CA VAL A 5 19.15 40.84 42.48
C VAL A 5 18.19 40.15 41.51
N PRO A 6 17.84 40.74 40.35
CA PRO A 6 17.03 40.05 39.36
C PRO A 6 17.90 39.03 38.61
N HIS A 7 17.53 37.75 38.70
CA HIS A 7 18.01 36.74 37.77
C HIS A 7 17.15 36.81 36.50
N ASN A 8 17.71 37.36 35.43
CA ASN A 8 17.14 37.21 34.10
C ASN A 8 17.11 35.72 33.74
N ILE A 9 15.93 35.12 33.69
CA ILE A 9 15.73 33.84 33.01
C ILE A 9 15.84 34.13 31.51
N MET A 10 17.03 33.94 30.95
CA MET A 10 17.22 33.89 29.51
C MET A 10 16.53 32.62 29.01
N ALA A 11 15.38 32.79 28.37
CA ALA A 11 14.87 31.81 27.42
C ALA A 11 15.95 31.62 26.36
N GLY A 12 16.64 30.47 26.40
CA GLY A 12 17.65 30.13 25.41
C GLY A 12 16.97 30.06 24.04
N SER A 13 17.15 31.11 23.24
CA SER A 13 16.86 31.07 21.82
C SER A 13 17.82 30.04 21.22
N ALA A 14 17.30 28.87 20.88
CA ALA A 14 18.04 27.91 20.09
C ALA A 14 18.30 28.54 18.71
N SER A 15 19.46 29.15 18.52
CA SER A 15 19.91 29.65 17.23
C SER A 15 20.27 28.43 16.38
N ALA A 16 19.31 27.98 15.58
CA ALA A 16 19.60 26.98 14.56
C ALA A 16 20.66 27.57 13.62
N THR A 17 21.84 26.98 13.61
CA THR A 17 22.92 27.38 12.70
C THR A 17 22.45 27.20 11.26
N PRO A 18 22.89 28.05 10.31
CA PRO A 18 22.48 27.93 8.91
C PRO A 18 22.82 26.55 8.33
N VAL A 19 23.89 25.93 8.84
CA VAL A 19 24.29 24.56 8.52
C VAL A 19 23.23 23.54 8.95
N LEU A 20 22.68 23.65 10.15
CA LEU A 20 21.65 22.74 10.64
C LEU A 20 20.37 22.86 9.79
N LEU A 21 19.98 24.08 9.42
CA LEU A 21 18.87 24.33 8.51
C LEU A 21 19.09 23.69 7.14
N VAL A 22 20.27 23.85 6.55
CA VAL A 22 20.62 23.23 5.26
C VAL A 22 20.58 21.70 5.35
N VAL A 23 21.09 21.11 6.43
CA VAL A 23 21.08 19.65 6.64
C VAL A 23 19.65 19.12 6.80
N VAL A 24 18.79 19.81 7.55
CA VAL A 24 17.38 19.42 7.74
C VAL A 24 16.61 19.55 6.42
N VAL A 25 16.82 20.63 5.65
CA VAL A 25 16.21 20.80 4.33
C VAL A 25 16.68 19.73 3.36
N ALA A 26 17.98 19.39 3.35
CA ALA A 26 18.52 18.30 2.53
C ALA A 26 17.94 16.93 2.92
N ALA A 27 17.76 16.66 4.21
CA ALA A 27 17.17 15.42 4.70
C ALA A 27 15.67 15.30 4.36
N LEU A 28 14.89 16.39 4.44
CA LEU A 28 13.49 16.41 4.00
C LEU A 28 13.37 16.29 2.48
N ALA A 29 14.27 16.91 1.71
CA ALA A 29 14.31 16.81 0.26
C ALA A 29 14.67 15.39 -0.22
N ALA A 30 15.36 14.60 0.61
CA ALA A 30 15.73 13.21 0.31
C ALA A 30 14.55 12.21 0.42
N GLY A 31 13.32 12.68 0.66
CA GLY A 31 12.05 11.96 0.51
C GLY A 31 12.09 10.44 0.67
N ALA A 32 11.72 9.93 1.85
CA ALA A 32 11.56 8.49 2.06
C ALA A 32 10.46 7.95 1.12
N SER A 33 10.84 7.18 0.11
CA SER A 33 9.90 6.50 -0.78
C SER A 33 9.42 5.23 -0.09
N ALA A 34 8.14 5.17 0.28
CA ALA A 34 7.55 3.92 0.70
C ALA A 34 7.47 2.99 -0.52
N THR A 35 8.27 1.91 -0.52
CA THR A 35 8.15 0.88 -1.54
C THR A 35 7.03 -0.07 -1.15
N SER A 36 5.87 0.07 -1.79
CA SER A 36 4.79 -0.90 -1.65
C SER A 36 5.06 -2.09 -2.57
N THR A 37 5.40 -3.25 -2.02
CA THR A 37 5.44 -4.51 -2.78
C THR A 37 4.02 -5.01 -3.01
N LEU A 38 3.60 -5.02 -4.27
CA LEU A 38 2.34 -5.62 -4.71
C LEU A 38 2.49 -7.14 -4.78
N THR A 39 1.57 -7.88 -4.14
CA THR A 39 1.60 -9.35 -4.12
C THR A 39 0.50 -9.90 -5.01
N PRO A 40 0.85 -10.67 -6.07
CA PRO A 40 -0.13 -11.18 -7.01
C PRO A 40 -1.11 -12.14 -6.31
N LEU A 41 -2.37 -12.09 -6.71
CA LEU A 41 -3.42 -12.97 -6.21
C LEU A 41 -3.41 -14.27 -7.00
N THR A 42 -3.28 -15.42 -6.32
CA THR A 42 -3.40 -16.73 -6.98
C THR A 42 -4.69 -17.43 -6.55
N ILE A 43 -5.57 -17.67 -7.52
CA ILE A 43 -6.83 -18.39 -7.36
C ILE A 43 -6.62 -19.83 -7.81
N THR A 44 -6.92 -20.80 -6.94
CA THR A 44 -6.80 -22.24 -7.27
C THR A 44 -8.16 -22.89 -7.25
N ASN A 45 -8.53 -23.58 -8.34
CA ASN A 45 -9.73 -24.40 -8.35
C ASN A 45 -9.44 -25.75 -7.69
N ARG A 46 -9.91 -25.92 -6.44
CA ARG A 46 -9.85 -27.21 -5.71
C ARG A 46 -11.13 -28.04 -5.88
N CYS A 47 -12.10 -27.56 -6.64
CA CYS A 47 -13.33 -28.29 -6.93
C CYS A 47 -13.08 -29.39 -7.97
N SER A 48 -13.95 -30.39 -8.01
CA SER A 48 -13.92 -31.48 -9.01
C SER A 48 -14.48 -31.08 -10.38
N PHE A 49 -14.96 -29.84 -10.52
CA PHE A 49 -15.60 -29.31 -11.73
C PHE A 49 -15.01 -27.95 -12.12
N THR A 50 -15.19 -27.57 -13.38
CA THR A 50 -14.75 -26.27 -13.91
C THR A 50 -15.52 -25.12 -13.27
N VAL A 51 -14.80 -24.08 -12.89
CA VAL A 51 -15.35 -22.83 -12.34
C VAL A 51 -14.85 -21.64 -13.16
N TRP A 52 -15.58 -20.53 -13.11
CA TRP A 52 -15.19 -19.30 -13.75
C TRP A 52 -14.99 -18.21 -12.70
N PRO A 53 -13.80 -18.13 -12.06
CA PRO A 53 -13.52 -17.09 -11.09
C PRO A 53 -13.61 -15.70 -11.73
N ALA A 54 -14.03 -14.73 -10.94
CA ALA A 54 -14.17 -13.33 -11.34
C ALA A 54 -13.57 -12.41 -10.29
N VAL A 55 -13.02 -11.30 -10.74
CA VAL A 55 -12.54 -10.19 -9.90
C VAL A 55 -13.30 -8.94 -10.35
N ALA A 56 -14.26 -8.47 -9.54
CA ALA A 56 -15.20 -7.39 -9.92
C ALA A 56 -14.48 -6.11 -10.34
N SER A 57 -13.61 -5.61 -9.46
CA SER A 57 -12.91 -4.33 -9.64
C SER A 57 -12.09 -4.30 -10.92
N ALA A 58 -11.49 -5.44 -11.27
CA ALA A 58 -10.63 -5.58 -12.44
C ALA A 58 -11.41 -5.88 -13.74
N GLY A 59 -12.71 -6.22 -13.65
CA GLY A 59 -13.46 -6.75 -14.79
C GLY A 59 -12.87 -8.05 -15.35
N LEU A 60 -12.09 -8.77 -14.54
CA LEU A 60 -11.38 -9.97 -14.97
C LEU A 60 -12.19 -11.23 -14.66
N GLY A 61 -12.02 -12.24 -15.49
CA GLY A 61 -12.48 -13.59 -15.22
C GLY A 61 -11.92 -14.56 -16.26
N THR A 62 -11.85 -15.82 -15.90
CA THR A 62 -11.33 -16.86 -16.78
C THR A 62 -12.01 -18.18 -16.51
N GLU A 63 -11.90 -19.13 -17.44
CA GLU A 63 -12.26 -20.52 -17.19
C GLU A 63 -11.13 -21.21 -16.43
N LEU A 64 -11.46 -21.87 -15.32
CA LEU A 64 -10.50 -22.53 -14.45
C LEU A 64 -10.88 -24.00 -14.23
N HIS A 65 -10.16 -24.89 -14.91
CA HIS A 65 -10.32 -26.34 -14.80
C HIS A 65 -9.96 -26.87 -13.40
N PRO A 66 -10.45 -28.07 -13.01
CA PRO A 66 -10.09 -28.71 -11.74
C PRO A 66 -8.58 -28.80 -11.53
N GLY A 67 -8.10 -28.39 -10.36
CA GLY A 67 -6.69 -28.38 -9.98
C GLY A 67 -5.85 -27.25 -10.58
N ALA A 68 -6.39 -26.48 -11.52
CA ALA A 68 -5.68 -25.38 -12.15
C ALA A 68 -5.60 -24.15 -11.25
N ASN A 69 -4.64 -23.27 -11.55
CA ASN A 69 -4.48 -21.98 -10.91
C ASN A 69 -4.56 -20.85 -11.94
N TRP A 70 -5.00 -19.69 -11.47
CA TRP A 70 -4.99 -18.44 -12.20
C TRP A 70 -4.41 -17.36 -11.31
N THR A 71 -3.33 -16.73 -11.78
CA THR A 71 -2.69 -15.62 -11.09
C THR A 71 -3.11 -14.30 -11.72
N VAL A 72 -3.58 -13.39 -10.88
CA VAL A 72 -3.97 -12.03 -11.22
C VAL A 72 -2.92 -11.09 -10.68
N ASP A 73 -2.44 -10.20 -11.54
CA ASP A 73 -1.47 -9.17 -11.16
C ASP A 73 -2.10 -8.23 -10.12
N ALA A 74 -1.37 -7.91 -9.06
CA ALA A 74 -1.89 -7.05 -8.00
C ALA A 74 -2.10 -5.59 -8.44
N SER A 75 -1.43 -5.13 -9.49
CA SER A 75 -1.70 -3.82 -10.10
C SER A 75 -3.08 -3.75 -10.76
N ALA A 76 -3.67 -4.90 -11.10
CA ALA A 76 -5.01 -4.99 -11.67
C ALA A 76 -6.10 -5.07 -10.60
N ILE A 77 -5.76 -5.13 -9.31
CA ILE A 77 -6.70 -5.36 -8.20
C ILE A 77 -6.73 -4.12 -7.32
N ASP A 78 -7.91 -3.51 -7.20
CA ASP A 78 -8.14 -2.45 -6.22
C ASP A 78 -8.00 -2.96 -4.77
N TYR A 79 -7.67 -2.06 -3.85
CA TYR A 79 -7.56 -2.38 -2.41
C TYR A 79 -8.81 -3.03 -1.82
N THR A 80 -9.97 -2.77 -2.43
CA THR A 80 -11.25 -3.42 -2.14
C THR A 80 -11.71 -4.14 -3.40
N ALA A 81 -11.57 -5.47 -3.43
CA ALA A 81 -11.97 -6.29 -4.57
C ALA A 81 -12.87 -7.44 -4.12
N ASP A 82 -14.01 -7.58 -4.79
CA ASP A 82 -14.87 -8.75 -4.65
C ASP A 82 -14.42 -9.85 -5.60
N ILE A 83 -14.24 -11.06 -5.07
CA ILE A 83 -13.75 -12.23 -5.80
C ILE A 83 -14.73 -13.39 -5.57
N TRP A 84 -15.26 -13.98 -6.63
CA TRP A 84 -16.19 -15.12 -6.54
C TRP A 84 -16.00 -16.12 -7.67
N GLY A 85 -16.40 -17.37 -7.44
CA GLY A 85 -16.45 -18.41 -8.46
C GLY A 85 -17.85 -18.53 -9.07
N ARG A 86 -17.94 -18.48 -10.39
CA ARG A 86 -19.17 -18.87 -11.12
C ARG A 86 -19.12 -20.34 -11.52
N THR A 87 -20.29 -20.93 -11.77
CA THR A 87 -20.42 -22.33 -12.20
C THR A 87 -21.40 -22.41 -13.37
N GLY A 88 -21.27 -23.45 -14.21
CA GLY A 88 -22.18 -23.72 -15.33
C GLY A 88 -22.22 -22.63 -16.40
N CYS A 89 -21.14 -21.86 -16.59
CA CYS A 89 -21.10 -20.82 -17.60
C CYS A 89 -20.90 -21.40 -19.01
N SER A 90 -21.52 -20.76 -20.00
CA SER A 90 -21.24 -20.96 -21.42
C SER A 90 -21.13 -19.57 -22.05
N PHE A 91 -20.07 -19.34 -22.81
CA PHE A 91 -19.85 -18.06 -23.50
C PHE A 91 -20.09 -18.27 -25.00
N ASP A 92 -20.92 -17.42 -25.58
CA ASP A 92 -20.93 -17.23 -27.02
C ASP A 92 -19.60 -16.62 -27.49
N ARG A 93 -19.26 -16.88 -28.74
CA ARG A 93 -17.97 -16.47 -29.31
C ARG A 93 -17.84 -14.96 -29.44
#